data_AF-A0A8J7DW48-F1
#
_entry.id   AF-A0A8J7DW48-F1
#
_cell.length_a   1.000
_cell.length_b   1.000
_cell.length_c   1.000
_cell.angle_alpha   90.00
_cell.angle_beta   90.00
_cell.angle_gamma   90.00
#
_symmetry.space_group_name_H-M   'P 1'
#
loop_
_entity.id
_entity.type
_entity.pdbx_description
1 polymer ?
#
loop_
_entity_poly.entity_id
_entity_poly.type
_entity_poly.pdbx_seq_one_letter_code
_entity_poly.pdbx_strand_id
1 'polypeptide(L)' 'MTLTELLPAVKQLSILEKIKLIRLLAEDLELQEDIAPLEPSKTYNLPTPYNTFGADAVLMQAMESIDRA' A
#
# COMPACT_ATOMS: atom_id res chain seq x y z
N MET A 1 4.36 19.99 14.60
CA MET A 1 4.03 20.43 13.23
C MET A 1 2.57 20.13 12.98
N THR A 2 1.85 21.08 12.39
CA THR A 2 0.44 20.92 12.02
C THR A 2 0.31 20.59 10.53
N LEU A 3 -0.77 19.93 10.12
CA LEU A 3 -1.03 19.62 8.71
C LEU A 3 -1.06 20.90 7.85
N THR A 4 -1.58 21.98 8.41
CA THR A 4 -1.63 23.31 7.81
C THR A 4 -0.24 23.91 7.53
N GLU A 5 0.76 23.61 8.37
CA GLU A 5 2.15 24.04 8.14
C GLU A 5 2.83 23.24 7.02
N LEU A 6 2.45 21.98 6.81
CA LEU A 6 3.03 21.08 5.80
C LEU A 6 2.43 21.24 4.40
N LEU A 7 1.20 21.73 4.31
CA LEU A 7 0.46 21.83 3.05
C LEU A 7 1.21 22.55 1.92
N PRO A 8 1.93 23.67 2.16
CA PRO A 8 2.70 24.34 1.11
C PRO A 8 3.82 23.48 0.53
N ALA A 9 4.53 22.73 1.37
CA ALA A 9 5.62 21.85 0.95
C ALA A 9 5.07 20.67 0.12
N VAL A 10 3.97 20.05 0.56
CA VAL A 10 3.30 18.96 -0.17
C VAL A 10 2.82 19.43 -1.55
N LYS A 11 2.36 20.68 -1.68
CA LYS A 11 1.93 21.23 -2.98
C LYS A 11 3.07 21.38 -3.97
N GLN A 12 4.29 21.63 -3.51
CA GLN A 12 5.49 21.80 -4.36
C GLN A 12 6.06 20.48 -4.90
N LEU A 13 5.65 19.34 -4.33
CA LEU A 13 6.06 18.02 -4.82
C LEU A 13 5.62 17.79 -6.27
N SER A 14 6.46 17.09 -7.02
CA SER A 14 6.11 16.54 -8.33
C SER A 14 4.95 15.55 -8.23
N ILE A 15 4.28 15.26 -9.35
CA ILE A 15 3.17 14.30 -9.39
C ILE A 15 3.61 12.93 -8.84
N LEU A 16 4.80 12.46 -9.22
CA LEU A 16 5.33 11.18 -8.78
C LEU A 16 5.58 11.16 -7.27
N GLU A 17 6.13 12.24 -6.72
CA GLU A 17 6.38 12.36 -5.27
C GLU A 17 5.08 12.44 -4.47
N LYS A 18 4.04 13.10 -4.99
CA LYS A 18 2.71 13.11 -4.36
C LYS A 18 2.12 11.70 -4.30
N ILE A 19 2.24 10.92 -5.37
CA ILE A 19 1.80 9.52 -5.40
C ILE A 19 2.57 8.69 -4.37
N LYS A 20 3.90 8.87 -4.27
CA LYS A 20 4.72 8.18 -3.26
C LYS A 20 4.30 8.56 -1.83
N LEU A 21 4.07 9.85 -1.57
CA LEU A 21 3.61 10.32 -0.27
C LEU A 21 2.26 9.72 0.11
N ILE A 22 1.31 9.65 -0.83
CA ILE A 22 0.00 9.01 -0.59
C ILE A 22 0.17 7.55 -0.19
N ARG A 23 1.05 6.79 -0.87
CA ARG A 23 1.32 5.39 -0.53
C ARG A 23 1.94 5.24 0.85
N LEU A 24 2.97 6.02 1.16
CA LEU A 24 3.61 5.99 2.48
C LEU A 24 2.60 6.26 3.60
N LEU A 25 1.74 7.26 3.42
CA LEU A 25 0.69 7.58 4.40
C LEU A 25 -0.37 6.49 4.51
N ALA A 26 -0.72 5.81 3.41
CA ALA A 26 -1.64 4.67 3.45
C ALA A 26 -1.01 3.48 4.20
N GLU A 27 0.25 3.16 3.91
CA GLU A 27 1.00 2.09 4.60
C GLU A 27 1.13 2.39 6.11
N ASP A 28 1.46 3.62 6.50
CA ASP A 28 1.53 4.03 7.91
C ASP A 28 0.18 3.86 8.63
N LEU A 29 -0.94 4.13 7.94
CA LEU A 29 -2.28 3.94 8.50
C LEU A 29 -2.62 2.46 8.67
N GLU A 30 -2.27 1.61 7.69
CA GLU A 30 -2.46 0.16 7.75
C GLU A 30 -1.60 -0.48 8.85
N LEU A 31 -0.37 0.01 9.07
CA LEU A 31 0.52 -0.46 10.14
C LEU A 31 0.01 -0.11 11.55
N GLN A 32 -0.84 0.90 11.68
CA GLN A 32 -1.49 1.25 12.95
C GLN A 32 -2.75 0.42 13.23
N GLU A 33 -3.27 -0.30 12.24
CA GLU A 33 -4.35 -1.25 12.49
C GLU A 33 -3.79 -2.48 13.21
N ASP A 34 -4.43 -2.87 14.31
CA ASP A 34 -4.14 -4.15 14.95
C ASP A 34 -4.41 -5.26 13.91
N ILE A 35 -3.36 -5.97 13.49
CA ILE A 35 -3.47 -7.08 12.55
C ILE A 35 -4.17 -8.23 13.28
N ALA A 36 -5.49 -8.18 13.31
CA ALA A 36 -6.33 -9.24 13.84
C ALA A 36 -6.46 -10.36 12.80
N PRO A 37 -6.57 -11.63 13.23
CA PRO A 37 -6.94 -12.71 12.33
C PRO A 37 -8.23 -12.40 11.56
N LEU A 38 -8.33 -12.91 10.32
CA LEU A 38 -9.58 -12.83 9.57
C LEU A 38 -10.72 -13.46 10.39
N GLU A 39 -11.79 -12.70 10.57
CA GLU A 39 -12.93 -13.15 11.37
C GLU A 39 -13.69 -14.26 10.63
N PRO A 40 -14.06 -15.35 11.32
CA PRO A 40 -14.89 -16.40 10.73
C PRO A 40 -16.18 -15.81 10.16
N SER A 41 -16.53 -16.22 8.94
CA SER A 41 -17.76 -15.81 8.25
C SER A 41 -17.88 -14.31 7.92
N LYS A 42 -16.81 -13.52 8.04
CA LYS A 42 -16.78 -12.13 7.59
C LYS A 42 -16.44 -12.03 6.10
N THR A 43 -17.18 -11.21 5.38
CA THR A 43 -16.89 -10.87 3.99
C THR A 43 -16.04 -9.61 3.93
N TYR A 44 -14.85 -9.72 3.34
CA TYR A 44 -13.94 -8.61 3.12
C TYR A 44 -14.03 -8.16 1.66
N ASN A 45 -14.35 -6.88 1.43
CA ASN A 45 -14.37 -6.30 0.10
C ASN A 45 -12.94 -5.90 -0.28
N LEU A 46 -12.20 -6.82 -0.90
CA LEU A 46 -10.88 -6.52 -1.42
C LEU A 46 -11.02 -5.83 -2.77
N PRO A 47 -10.30 -4.71 -3.02
CA PRO A 47 -10.23 -4.17 -4.35
C PRO A 47 -9.54 -5.20 -5.23
N THR A 48 -10.27 -5.79 -6.18
CA THR A 48 -9.64 -6.60 -7.22
C THR A 48 -8.89 -5.64 -8.12
N PRO A 49 -7.54 -5.72 -8.19
CA PRO A 49 -6.83 -4.90 -9.13
C PRO A 49 -7.24 -5.31 -10.56
N TYR A 50 -7.96 -4.42 -11.23
CA TYR A 50 -8.43 -4.66 -12.59
C TYR A 50 -7.25 -4.58 -13.56
N ASN A 51 -7.21 -5.44 -14.59
CA ASN A 51 -6.14 -5.54 -15.57
C ASN A 51 -4.74 -5.93 -15.04
N THR A 52 -4.60 -6.49 -13.83
CA THR A 52 -3.31 -7.03 -13.34
C THR A 52 -3.14 -8.50 -13.69
N PHE A 53 -3.33 -8.84 -14.97
CA PHE A 53 -3.13 -10.21 -15.46
C PHE A 53 -1.67 -10.63 -15.30
N GLY A 54 -1.43 -11.84 -14.79
CA GLY A 54 -0.08 -12.38 -14.62
C GLY A 54 0.73 -11.76 -13.46
N ALA A 55 0.14 -10.83 -12.70
CA ALA A 55 0.79 -10.27 -11.51
C ALA A 55 1.02 -11.34 -10.42
N ASP A 56 0.15 -12.34 -10.37
CA ASP A 56 0.26 -13.52 -9.52
C ASP A 56 1.53 -14.33 -9.82
N ALA A 57 1.79 -14.62 -11.10
CA ALA A 57 2.97 -15.38 -11.51
C ALA A 57 4.27 -14.62 -11.21
N VAL A 58 4.31 -13.31 -11.48
CA VAL A 58 5.45 -12.45 -11.18
C VAL A 58 5.70 -12.40 -9.68
N LEU A 59 4.65 -12.28 -8.87
CA LEU A 59 4.76 -12.26 -7.42
C LEU A 59 5.31 -13.59 -6.87
N MET A 60 4.78 -14.74 -7.33
CA MET A 60 5.29 -16.05 -6.92
C MET A 60 6.77 -16.21 -7.25
N GLN A 61 7.20 -15.82 -8.46
CA GLN A 61 8.59 -15.91 -8.86
C GLN A 61 9.51 -15.04 -7.98
N ALA A 62 9.05 -13.84 -7.62
CA ALA A 62 9.79 -12.95 -6.72
C ALA A 62 9.91 -13.55 -5.31
N MET A 63 8.83 -14.12 -4.76
CA MET A 63 8.86 -14.76 -3.44
C MET A 63 9.80 -15.95 -3.40
N GLU A 64 9.77 -16.84 -4.41
CA GLU A 64 10.69 -17.96 -4.51
C GLU A 64 12.15 -17.53 -4.60
N SER A 65 12.44 -16.35 -5.18
CA SER A 65 13.79 -15.82 -5.26
C SER A 65 14.30 -15.28 -3.93
N ILE A 66 13.42 -14.76 -3.07
CA ILE A 66 13.74 -14.29 -1.72
C ILE A 66 14.05 -15.47 -0.80
N ASP A 67 13.26 -16.55 -0.88
CA ASP A 67 13.49 -17.75 -0.05
C ASP A 67 14.79 -18.50 -0.39
N ARG A 68 15.35 -18.24 -1.58
CA ARG A 68 16.60 -18.86 -2.05
C ARG A 68 17.86 -18.01 -1.80
N ALA A 69 17.70 -16.79 -1.29
CA ALA A 69 18.79 -15.85 -1.00
C ALA A 69 19.20 -15.92 0.49
#